data_AF-A0A329TKA0-F1
#
_entry.id   AF-A0A329TKA0-F1
#
_cell.length_a   1.000
_cell.length_b   1.000
_cell.length_c   1.000
_cell.angle_alpha   90.00
_cell.angle_beta   90.00
_cell.angle_gamma   90.00
#
_symmetry.space_group_name_H-M   'P 1'
#
loop_
_entity.id
_entity.type
_entity.pdbx_description
1 polymer ?
#
loop_
_entity_poly.entity_id
_entity_poly.type
_entity_poly.pdbx_seq_one_letter_code
_entity_poly.pdbx_strand_id
1 'polypeptide(L)'
;MKLAAIAKLIKADGYCKLYKVFYDDCRTYDLYIGTKTAIFPLTGFPKAQNESELATLLGISKKEWADIEFDNDCPDDLHHIEGMDLDDTADGEMDCVTGRIGIRYCGCELVPMIEPVSGTVGFVDAKQIMPVADEIRKSGYFKYCARKMASGGRYYVIKDGMVVRGAVLPVKLEPLAKSGLRELADMVKKTRDVADVEDLSEQEDKNDA
;
A
#
# COMPACT_ATOMS: atom_id res chain seq x y z
N MET A 1 5.49 -8.89 -9.81
CA MET A 1 4.30 -8.45 -9.05
C MET A 1 3.33 -9.61 -9.04
N LYS A 2 2.37 -9.68 -8.10
CA LYS A 2 1.41 -10.80 -8.01
C LYS A 2 0.03 -10.39 -8.52
N LEU A 3 -0.31 -10.77 -9.76
CA LEU A 3 -1.65 -10.54 -10.33
C LEU A 3 -2.76 -11.13 -9.46
N ALA A 4 -2.55 -12.31 -8.88
CA ALA A 4 -3.52 -12.93 -7.97
C ALA A 4 -3.80 -12.09 -6.70
N ALA A 5 -2.84 -11.27 -6.25
CA ALA A 5 -3.07 -10.36 -5.13
C ALA A 5 -3.86 -9.12 -5.57
N ILE A 6 -3.58 -8.59 -6.77
CA ILE A 6 -4.38 -7.50 -7.37
C ILE A 6 -5.82 -7.96 -7.59
N ALA A 7 -6.03 -9.15 -8.15
CA ALA A 7 -7.35 -9.74 -8.36
C ALA A 7 -8.14 -9.88 -7.04
N LYS A 8 -7.46 -10.20 -5.93
CA LYS A 8 -8.11 -10.22 -4.61
C LYS A 8 -8.54 -8.82 -4.15
N LEU A 9 -7.75 -7.79 -4.41
CA LEU A 9 -8.11 -6.41 -4.09
C LEU A 9 -9.32 -5.96 -4.91
N ILE A 10 -9.29 -6.18 -6.22
CA ILE A 10 -10.40 -5.84 -7.13
C ILE A 10 -11.70 -6.50 -6.68
N LYS A 11 -11.66 -7.80 -6.37
CA LYS A 11 -12.84 -8.53 -5.89
C LYS A 11 -13.34 -8.04 -4.53
N ALA A 12 -12.44 -7.62 -3.64
CA ALA A 12 -12.82 -7.06 -2.34
C ALA A 12 -13.43 -5.65 -2.47
N ASP A 13 -12.92 -4.86 -3.40
CA ASP A 13 -13.37 -3.48 -3.64
C ASP A 13 -14.62 -3.42 -4.54
N GLY A 14 -14.88 -4.48 -5.33
CA GLY A 14 -15.92 -4.50 -6.37
C GLY A 14 -15.64 -3.51 -7.49
N TYR A 15 -14.38 -3.16 -7.73
CA TYR A 15 -13.99 -2.09 -8.65
C TYR A 15 -12.62 -2.36 -9.28
N CYS A 16 -12.51 -2.08 -10.57
CA CYS A 16 -11.28 -2.14 -11.35
C CYS A 16 -11.25 -1.00 -12.35
N LYS A 17 -10.13 -0.28 -12.44
CA LYS A 17 -9.89 0.69 -13.52
C LYS A 17 -8.62 0.37 -14.29
N LEU A 18 -8.68 0.38 -15.62
CA LEU A 18 -7.50 0.20 -16.46
C LEU A 18 -7.06 1.55 -17.03
N TYR A 19 -5.82 1.95 -16.76
CA TYR A 19 -5.23 3.15 -17.33
C TYR A 19 -4.27 2.77 -18.45
N LYS A 20 -4.40 3.44 -19.59
CA LYS A 20 -3.50 3.32 -20.73
C LYS A 20 -2.74 4.64 -20.92
N VAL A 21 -1.47 4.64 -20.54
CA VAL A 21 -0.63 5.85 -20.59
C VAL A 21 0.22 5.78 -21.84
N PHE A 22 0.05 6.71 -22.78
CA PHE A 22 0.87 6.78 -23.99
C PHE A 22 2.09 7.68 -23.75
N TYR A 23 3.21 7.33 -24.38
CA TYR A 23 4.41 8.18 -24.39
C TYR A 23 4.48 8.97 -25.69
N ASP A 24 5.38 9.96 -25.77
CA ASP A 24 5.51 10.95 -26.86
C ASP A 24 5.54 10.38 -28.28
N ASP A 25 5.92 9.11 -28.46
CA ASP A 25 5.93 8.45 -29.77
C ASP A 25 4.56 7.94 -30.23
N CYS A 26 3.53 8.04 -29.37
CA CYS A 26 2.16 7.55 -29.52
C CYS A 26 2.04 6.07 -29.95
N ARG A 27 3.14 5.32 -29.88
CA ARG A 27 3.26 3.92 -30.32
C ARG A 27 3.54 3.00 -29.15
N THR A 28 4.21 3.53 -28.14
CA THR A 28 4.45 2.89 -26.87
C THR A 28 3.46 3.41 -25.85
N TYR A 29 2.93 2.49 -25.07
CA TYR A 29 2.05 2.80 -23.95
C TYR A 29 2.29 1.77 -22.87
N ASP A 30 2.13 2.14 -21.61
CA ASP A 30 2.09 1.19 -20.51
C ASP A 30 0.70 1.13 -19.88
N LEU A 31 0.44 0.00 -19.22
CA LEU A 31 -0.83 -0.26 -18.56
C LEU A 31 -0.65 -0.18 -17.06
N TYR A 32 -1.59 0.50 -16.41
CA TYR A 32 -1.71 0.54 -14.96
C TYR A 32 -3.09 0.06 -14.57
N ILE A 33 -3.18 -0.59 -13.41
CA ILE A 33 -4.43 -1.10 -12.88
C ILE A 33 -4.76 -0.44 -11.54
N GLY A 34 -5.92 0.19 -11.49
CA GLY A 34 -6.50 0.83 -10.33
C GLY A 34 -7.49 -0.06 -9.60
N THR A 35 -7.48 0.06 -8.28
CA THR A 35 -8.50 -0.38 -7.34
C THR A 35 -9.08 0.87 -6.66
N LYS A 36 -9.98 0.74 -5.68
CA LYS A 36 -10.48 1.93 -4.96
C LYS A 36 -9.39 2.65 -4.16
N THR A 37 -8.29 1.95 -3.86
CA THR A 37 -7.31 2.43 -2.90
C THR A 37 -5.86 2.28 -3.32
N ALA A 38 -5.59 1.75 -4.52
CA ALA A 38 -4.23 1.55 -5.00
C ALA A 38 -4.17 1.47 -6.53
N ILE A 39 -3.04 1.90 -7.10
CA ILE A 39 -2.74 1.79 -8.54
C ILE A 39 -1.39 1.07 -8.70
N PHE A 40 -1.32 0.12 -9.63
CA PHE A 40 -0.10 -0.67 -9.91
C PHE A 40 0.25 -0.68 -11.40
N PRO A 41 1.54 -0.55 -11.78
CA PRO A 41 1.97 -0.80 -13.14
C PRO A 41 1.84 -2.29 -13.48
N LEU A 42 1.35 -2.62 -14.67
CA LEU A 42 1.30 -3.98 -15.22
C LEU A 42 2.56 -4.33 -16.03
N THR A 43 3.70 -3.69 -15.71
CA THR A 43 4.99 -3.93 -16.38
C THR A 43 5.37 -5.41 -16.31
N GLY A 44 5.79 -5.96 -17.45
CA GLY A 44 6.18 -7.37 -17.57
C GLY A 44 5.03 -8.36 -17.76
N PHE A 45 3.78 -7.89 -17.87
CA PHE A 45 2.62 -8.71 -18.22
C PHE A 45 2.12 -8.44 -19.64
N PRO A 46 1.36 -9.38 -20.24
CA PRO A 46 0.66 -9.12 -21.50
C PRO A 46 -0.24 -7.88 -21.42
N LYS A 47 -0.22 -7.05 -22.46
CA LYS A 47 -1.02 -5.82 -22.54
C LYS A 47 -2.45 -6.16 -22.96
N ALA A 48 -3.37 -6.23 -22.01
CA ALA A 48 -4.79 -6.44 -22.28
C ALA A 48 -5.37 -5.27 -23.09
N GLN A 49 -6.13 -5.58 -24.14
CA GLN A 49 -6.75 -4.60 -25.04
C GLN A 49 -8.21 -4.28 -24.67
N ASN A 50 -8.83 -5.12 -23.86
CA ASN A 50 -10.24 -5.00 -23.48
C ASN A 50 -10.48 -5.65 -22.12
N GLU A 51 -11.69 -5.44 -21.60
CA GLU A 51 -12.15 -5.96 -20.31
C GLU A 51 -12.03 -7.49 -20.20
N SER A 52 -12.38 -8.24 -21.25
CA SER A 52 -12.32 -9.71 -21.23
C SER A 52 -10.88 -10.23 -21.17
N GLU A 53 -9.95 -9.58 -21.87
CA GLU A 53 -8.52 -9.90 -21.79
C GLU A 53 -7.95 -9.56 -20.41
N LEU A 54 -8.36 -8.43 -19.82
CA LEU A 54 -7.94 -8.03 -18.48
C LEU A 54 -8.44 -9.01 -17.42
N ALA A 55 -9.72 -9.40 -17.48
CA ALA A 55 -10.28 -10.42 -16.58
C ALA A 55 -9.53 -11.74 -16.69
N THR A 56 -9.17 -12.15 -17.92
CA THR A 56 -8.38 -13.35 -18.19
C THR A 56 -6.97 -13.24 -17.61
N LEU A 57 -6.29 -12.11 -17.80
CA LEU A 57 -4.96 -11.83 -17.24
C LEU A 57 -4.97 -11.94 -15.70
N LEU A 58 -6.00 -11.39 -15.06
CA LEU A 58 -6.18 -11.41 -13.61
C LEU A 58 -6.62 -12.77 -13.07
N GLY A 59 -7.03 -13.69 -13.94
CA GLY A 59 -7.59 -14.99 -13.56
C GLY A 59 -8.95 -14.85 -12.84
N ILE A 60 -9.73 -13.83 -13.20
CA ILE A 60 -11.08 -13.60 -12.66
C ILE A 60 -12.10 -14.17 -13.66
N SER A 61 -13.00 -15.04 -13.18
CA SER A 61 -14.02 -15.64 -14.03
C SER A 61 -15.07 -14.60 -14.46
N LYS A 62 -15.75 -14.82 -15.59
CA LYS A 62 -16.86 -13.96 -16.05
C LYS A 62 -17.96 -13.78 -14.99
N LYS A 63 -18.20 -14.82 -14.18
CA LYS A 63 -19.18 -14.77 -13.10
C LYS A 63 -18.74 -13.81 -11.98
N GLU A 64 -17.49 -13.90 -11.54
CA GLU A 64 -16.95 -12.98 -10.53
C GLU A 64 -16.83 -11.56 -11.06
N TRP A 65 -16.51 -11.41 -12.36
CA TRP A 65 -16.37 -10.10 -13.00
C TRP A 65 -17.69 -9.34 -13.11
N ALA A 66 -18.83 -10.04 -13.18
CA ALA A 66 -20.14 -9.41 -13.23
C ALA A 66 -20.47 -8.56 -11.99
N ASP A 67 -19.81 -8.82 -10.86
CA ASP A 67 -19.96 -8.07 -9.61
C ASP A 67 -18.92 -6.93 -9.45
N ILE A 68 -18.09 -6.68 -10.49
CA ILE A 68 -17.02 -5.68 -10.48
C ILE A 68 -17.42 -4.52 -11.40
N GLU A 69 -17.43 -3.31 -10.85
CA GLU A 69 -17.50 -2.09 -11.65
C GLU A 69 -16.17 -1.90 -12.40
N PHE A 70 -16.24 -1.86 -13.73
CA PHE A 70 -15.08 -1.67 -14.59
C PHE A 70 -15.11 -0.31 -15.27
N ASP A 71 -14.00 0.41 -15.18
CA ASP A 71 -13.76 1.66 -15.91
C ASP A 71 -12.42 1.59 -16.66
N ASN A 72 -12.26 2.42 -17.69
CA ASN A 72 -10.98 2.58 -18.37
C ASN A 72 -10.74 4.04 -18.72
N ASP A 73 -9.47 4.42 -18.70
CA ASP A 73 -9.06 5.79 -18.96
C ASP A 73 -7.72 5.82 -19.68
N CYS A 74 -7.48 6.92 -20.37
CA CYS A 74 -6.29 7.16 -21.19
C CYS A 74 -5.66 8.49 -20.77
N PRO A 75 -5.03 8.54 -19.58
CA PRO A 75 -4.38 9.76 -19.11
C PRO A 75 -3.24 10.17 -20.04
N ASP A 76 -3.03 11.49 -20.16
CA ASP A 76 -2.00 12.08 -21.02
C ASP A 76 -0.58 11.71 -20.55
N ASP A 77 -0.37 11.62 -19.23
CA ASP A 77 0.92 11.29 -18.62
C ASP A 77 0.77 10.59 -17.26
N LEU A 78 1.91 10.25 -16.64
CA LEU A 78 1.97 9.63 -15.31
C LEU A 78 1.72 10.62 -14.15
N HIS A 79 1.77 11.92 -14.38
CA HIS A 79 1.75 12.92 -13.31
C HIS A 79 0.35 13.15 -12.73
N HIS A 80 -0.71 12.70 -13.42
CA HIS A 80 -2.10 13.03 -13.06
C HIS A 80 -3.08 11.85 -13.05
N ILE A 81 -2.59 10.63 -12.80
CA ILE A 81 -3.46 9.44 -12.74
C ILE A 81 -4.29 9.47 -11.45
N GLU A 82 -5.59 9.79 -11.56
CA GLU A 82 -6.48 10.05 -10.41
C GLU A 82 -5.93 11.14 -9.46
N GLY A 83 -5.19 12.11 -10.02
CA GLY A 83 -4.51 13.15 -9.25
C GLY A 83 -3.29 12.66 -8.46
N MET A 84 -2.79 11.44 -8.73
CA MET A 84 -1.50 10.92 -8.26
C MET A 84 -0.45 11.02 -9.37
N ASP A 85 0.79 11.28 -8.95
CA ASP A 85 1.97 11.21 -9.81
C ASP A 85 2.62 9.83 -9.63
N LEU A 86 2.65 9.05 -10.70
CA LEU A 86 3.25 7.70 -10.74
C LEU A 86 4.63 7.67 -11.41
N ASP A 87 5.21 8.82 -11.73
CA ASP A 87 6.56 8.91 -12.27
C ASP A 87 7.61 8.48 -11.21
N ASP A 88 8.77 8.04 -11.65
CA ASP A 88 9.86 7.56 -10.79
C ASP A 88 10.41 8.69 -9.89
N THR A 89 10.19 9.94 -10.27
CA THR A 89 10.54 11.14 -9.49
C THR A 89 9.36 12.07 -9.34
N ALA A 90 9.19 12.64 -8.15
CA ALA A 90 8.19 13.68 -7.90
C ALA A 90 8.74 14.74 -6.93
N ASP A 91 8.39 15.99 -7.18
CA ASP A 91 8.80 17.10 -6.32
C ASP A 91 8.20 17.00 -4.92
N GLY A 92 9.05 17.21 -3.91
CA GLY A 92 8.63 17.15 -2.50
C GLY A 92 8.31 15.73 -1.99
N GLU A 93 8.72 14.68 -2.72
CA GLU A 93 8.71 13.29 -2.23
C GLU A 93 9.48 13.21 -0.90
N MET A 94 8.88 12.56 0.11
CA MET A 94 9.52 12.33 1.40
C MET A 94 9.64 10.84 1.68
N ASP A 95 10.84 10.37 2.01
CA ASP A 95 11.04 8.98 2.41
C ASP A 95 10.28 8.67 3.72
N CYS A 96 9.65 7.50 3.74
CA CYS A 96 8.96 6.96 4.91
C CYS A 96 9.69 5.73 5.43
N VAL A 97 9.54 5.50 6.74
CA VAL A 97 9.92 4.24 7.39
C VAL A 97 8.69 3.56 7.95
N THR A 98 8.68 2.22 7.90
CA THR A 98 7.62 1.45 8.56
C THR A 98 7.94 1.28 10.04
N GLY A 99 6.97 1.54 10.89
CA GLY A 99 7.09 1.31 12.33
C GLY A 99 7.19 -0.18 12.70
N ARG A 100 7.62 -0.45 13.94
CA ARG A 100 7.68 -1.82 14.51
C ARG A 100 6.35 -2.31 15.09
N ILE A 101 5.36 -1.41 15.19
CA ILE A 101 4.05 -1.68 15.77
C ILE A 101 3.03 -1.71 14.63
N GLY A 102 2.32 -2.83 14.50
CA GLY A 102 1.13 -2.94 13.65
C GLY A 102 -0.13 -2.55 14.43
N ILE A 103 -1.11 -1.97 13.75
CA ILE A 103 -2.41 -1.62 14.35
C ILE A 103 -3.51 -2.35 13.59
N ARG A 104 -4.44 -2.98 14.31
CA ARG A 104 -5.67 -3.50 13.70
C ARG A 104 -6.80 -2.48 13.88
N TYR A 105 -7.41 -2.06 12.78
CA TYR A 105 -8.48 -1.06 12.79
C TYR A 105 -9.54 -1.40 11.73
N CYS A 106 -10.80 -1.50 12.15
CA CYS A 106 -11.93 -1.82 11.25
C CYS A 106 -11.70 -3.06 10.36
N GLY A 107 -11.03 -4.09 10.90
CA GLY A 107 -10.69 -5.31 10.16
C GLY A 107 -9.45 -5.20 9.25
N CYS A 108 -8.89 -4.01 9.08
CA CYS A 108 -7.64 -3.79 8.35
C CYS A 108 -6.43 -3.99 9.27
N GLU A 109 -5.36 -4.54 8.72
CA GLU A 109 -4.04 -4.55 9.35
C GLU A 109 -3.26 -3.35 8.81
N LEU A 110 -3.03 -2.36 9.66
CA LEU A 110 -2.48 -1.08 9.26
C LEU A 110 -0.96 -1.08 9.44
N VAL A 111 -0.27 -0.78 8.34
CA VAL A 111 1.16 -0.50 8.29
C VAL A 111 1.36 1.00 8.48
N PRO A 112 2.06 1.45 9.54
CA PRO A 112 2.38 2.85 9.73
C PRO A 112 3.44 3.30 8.71
N MET A 113 3.13 4.36 7.97
CA MET A 113 4.06 5.07 7.10
C MET A 113 4.52 6.33 7.84
N ILE A 114 5.66 6.23 8.52
CA ILE A 114 6.22 7.31 9.34
C ILE A 114 7.08 8.19 8.44
N GLU A 115 6.80 9.49 8.42
CA GLU A 115 7.63 10.51 7.79
C GLU A 115 8.55 11.13 8.85
N PRO A 116 9.84 10.74 8.92
CA PRO A 116 10.70 11.12 10.05
C PRO A 116 10.93 12.63 10.14
N VAL A 117 11.04 13.29 8.98
CA VAL A 117 11.31 14.73 8.88
C VAL A 117 10.12 15.56 9.36
N SER A 118 8.90 15.18 8.98
CA SER A 118 7.69 15.90 9.38
C SER A 118 7.17 15.49 10.76
N GLY A 119 7.66 14.36 11.30
CA GLY A 119 7.16 13.79 12.55
C GLY A 119 5.71 13.31 12.45
N THR A 120 5.21 13.03 11.24
CA THR A 120 3.84 12.56 11.01
C THR A 120 3.80 11.08 10.64
N VAL A 121 2.64 10.46 10.81
CA VAL A 121 2.38 9.07 10.41
C VAL A 121 1.03 9.00 9.69
N GLY A 122 1.00 8.29 8.56
CA GLY A 122 -0.26 7.77 8.03
C GLY A 122 -0.27 6.24 8.06
N PHE A 123 -1.38 5.66 7.65
CA PHE A 123 -1.58 4.23 7.74
C PHE A 123 -2.07 3.69 6.41
N VAL A 124 -1.46 2.61 5.95
CA VAL A 124 -1.82 1.88 4.73
C VAL A 124 -2.31 0.50 5.14
N ASP A 125 -3.36 -0.01 4.50
CA ASP A 125 -3.81 -1.37 4.75
C ASP A 125 -2.80 -2.35 4.13
N ALA A 126 -2.26 -3.28 4.92
CA ALA A 126 -1.25 -4.24 4.51
C ALA A 126 -1.67 -5.00 3.24
N LYS A 127 -2.98 -5.24 3.03
CA LYS A 127 -3.48 -5.89 1.81
C LYS A 127 -3.13 -5.11 0.54
N GLN A 128 -3.05 -3.79 0.60
CA GLN A 128 -2.70 -2.92 -0.53
C GLN A 128 -1.23 -3.09 -0.95
N ILE A 129 -0.37 -3.58 -0.05
CA ILE A 129 1.06 -3.83 -0.33
C ILE A 129 1.29 -5.23 -0.93
N MET A 130 0.34 -6.16 -0.71
CA MET A 130 0.49 -7.57 -1.11
C MET A 130 0.79 -7.83 -2.59
N PRO A 131 0.33 -7.02 -3.57
CA PRO A 131 0.74 -7.15 -4.97
C PRO A 131 2.26 -7.11 -5.20
N VAL A 132 3.00 -6.37 -4.36
CA VAL A 132 4.44 -6.18 -4.49
C VAL A 132 5.24 -6.81 -3.33
N ALA A 133 4.58 -7.46 -2.37
CA ALA A 133 5.22 -8.04 -1.18
C ALA A 133 6.36 -9.02 -1.49
N ASP A 134 6.27 -9.80 -2.56
CA ASP A 134 7.36 -10.72 -2.95
C ASP A 134 8.57 -10.00 -3.54
N GLU A 135 8.35 -8.88 -4.20
CA GLU A 135 9.44 -8.04 -4.73
C GLU A 135 10.14 -7.35 -3.57
N ILE A 136 9.37 -6.84 -2.61
CA ILE A 136 9.87 -6.26 -1.35
C ILE A 136 10.81 -7.24 -0.63
N ARG A 137 10.45 -8.52 -0.56
CA ARG A 137 11.30 -9.53 0.10
C ARG A 137 12.58 -9.87 -0.66
N LYS A 138 12.62 -9.62 -1.98
CA LYS A 138 13.74 -10.02 -2.85
C LYS A 138 14.73 -8.89 -3.11
N SER A 139 14.29 -7.63 -3.07
CA SER A 139 15.15 -6.48 -3.29
C SER A 139 15.49 -5.78 -1.98
N GLY A 140 16.76 -5.40 -1.83
CA GLY A 140 17.25 -4.60 -0.71
C GLY A 140 17.05 -3.10 -0.88
N TYR A 141 16.43 -2.65 -1.98
CA TYR A 141 16.25 -1.23 -2.31
C TYR A 141 14.81 -0.76 -2.17
N PHE A 142 13.93 -1.56 -1.56
CA PHE A 142 12.55 -1.16 -1.37
C PHE A 142 12.41 -0.03 -0.35
N LYS A 143 11.62 0.98 -0.72
CA LYS A 143 11.25 2.09 0.15
C LYS A 143 9.83 2.55 -0.08
N TYR A 144 9.27 3.20 0.92
CA TYR A 144 7.99 3.89 0.83
C TYR A 144 8.26 5.38 0.82
N CYS A 145 7.55 6.14 -0.02
CA CYS A 145 7.67 7.59 -0.02
C CYS A 145 6.28 8.22 0.02
N ALA A 146 6.12 9.27 0.81
CA ALA A 146 4.94 10.10 0.83
C ALA A 146 4.99 11.10 -0.33
N ARG A 147 3.87 11.23 -1.03
CA ARG A 147 3.63 12.25 -2.05
C ARG A 147 2.29 12.94 -1.78
N LYS A 148 2.07 14.07 -2.45
CA LYS A 148 0.81 14.83 -2.38
C LYS A 148 0.04 14.68 -3.68
N MET A 149 -1.22 14.32 -3.58
CA MET A 149 -2.17 14.38 -4.68
C MET A 149 -2.36 15.83 -5.11
N ALA A 150 -2.87 16.05 -6.32
CA ALA A 150 -3.27 17.38 -6.81
C ALA A 150 -4.29 18.07 -5.87
N SER A 151 -5.12 17.30 -5.17
CA SER A 151 -6.06 17.79 -4.15
C SER A 151 -5.41 18.23 -2.83
N GLY A 152 -4.10 18.03 -2.67
CA GLY A 152 -3.35 18.23 -1.43
C GLY A 152 -3.41 17.04 -0.46
N GLY A 153 -4.24 16.03 -0.74
CA GLY A 153 -4.29 14.78 0.02
C GLY A 153 -2.98 14.01 -0.06
N ARG A 154 -2.66 13.21 0.96
CA ARG A 154 -1.44 12.38 0.97
C ARG A 154 -1.72 11.02 0.35
N TYR A 155 -0.77 10.50 -0.41
CA TYR A 155 -0.70 9.10 -0.82
C TYR A 155 0.75 8.59 -0.66
N TYR A 156 0.93 7.28 -0.72
CA TYR A 156 2.25 6.67 -0.60
C TYR A 156 2.59 5.90 -1.87
N VAL A 157 3.81 6.06 -2.35
CA VAL A 157 4.38 5.22 -3.41
C VAL A 157 5.28 4.16 -2.81
N ILE A 158 5.22 2.96 -3.37
CA ILE A 158 6.10 1.84 -3.06
C ILE A 158 7.14 1.80 -4.17
N LYS A 159 8.43 1.96 -3.85
CA LYS A 159 9.51 2.03 -4.82
C LYS A 159 10.50 0.89 -4.64
N ASP A 160 11.06 0.41 -5.74
CA ASP A 160 12.22 -0.48 -5.77
C ASP A 160 13.40 0.29 -6.38
N GLY A 161 14.26 0.82 -5.51
CA GLY A 161 15.24 1.83 -5.90
C GLY A 161 14.55 3.11 -6.35
N MET A 162 14.71 3.46 -7.63
CA MET A 162 14.08 4.64 -8.24
C MET A 162 12.70 4.34 -8.82
N VAL A 163 12.38 3.06 -9.07
CA VAL A 163 11.21 2.67 -9.86
C VAL A 163 9.96 2.58 -9.01
N VAL A 164 8.89 3.29 -9.39
CA VAL A 164 7.57 3.18 -8.74
C VAL A 164 6.94 1.82 -9.08
N ARG A 165 6.57 1.07 -8.04
CA ARG A 165 5.94 -0.28 -8.13
C ARG A 165 4.47 -0.27 -7.75
N GLY A 166 3.98 0.82 -7.21
CA GLY A 166 2.57 1.05 -6.93
C GLY A 166 2.37 2.31 -6.09
N ALA A 167 1.15 2.83 -6.13
CA ALA A 167 0.68 3.91 -5.27
C ALA A 167 -0.51 3.43 -4.44
N VAL A 168 -0.60 3.88 -3.19
CA VAL A 168 -1.63 3.46 -2.23
C VAL A 168 -2.17 4.65 -1.45
N LEU A 169 -3.49 4.67 -1.27
CA LEU A 169 -4.19 5.66 -0.46
C LEU A 169 -4.15 5.29 1.03
N PRO A 170 -3.94 6.27 1.93
CA PRO A 170 -4.03 6.01 3.36
C PRO A 170 -5.45 5.67 3.80
N VAL A 171 -5.52 4.85 4.84
CA VAL A 171 -6.73 4.66 5.64
C VAL A 171 -6.99 5.92 6.47
N LYS A 172 -8.20 6.47 6.34
CA LYS A 172 -8.65 7.59 7.17
C LYS A 172 -9.06 7.08 8.55
N LEU A 173 -8.26 7.40 9.56
CA LEU A 173 -8.64 7.16 10.95
C LEU A 173 -9.64 8.22 11.42
N GLU A 174 -10.73 7.77 12.02
CA GLU A 174 -11.73 8.63 12.65
C GLU A 174 -11.14 9.34 13.88
N PRO A 175 -11.65 10.54 14.26
CA PRO A 175 -11.12 11.30 15.39
C PRO A 175 -11.03 10.50 16.69
N LEU A 176 -12.03 9.67 16.98
CA LEU A 176 -12.05 8.83 18.18
C LEU A 176 -10.92 7.80 18.19
N ALA A 177 -10.62 7.19 17.03
CA ALA A 177 -9.51 6.25 16.90
C ALA A 177 -8.16 6.92 17.15
N LYS A 178 -7.98 8.16 16.65
CA LYS A 178 -6.77 8.96 16.91
C LYS A 178 -6.61 9.28 18.39
N SER A 179 -7.69 9.67 19.07
CA SER A 179 -7.67 9.90 20.52
C SER A 179 -7.32 8.63 21.30
N GLY A 180 -7.92 7.49 20.95
CA GLY A 180 -7.61 6.20 21.58
C GLY A 180 -6.15 5.77 21.40
N LEU A 181 -5.55 6.00 20.22
CA LEU A 181 -4.12 5.71 20.00
C LEU A 181 -3.21 6.58 20.88
N ARG A 182 -3.58 7.85 21.07
CA ARG A 182 -2.84 8.75 21.96
C ARG A 182 -2.93 8.29 23.42
N GLU A 183 -4.12 7.97 23.89
CA GLU A 183 -4.34 7.46 25.24
C GLU A 183 -3.56 6.16 25.48
N LEU A 184 -3.56 5.24 24.52
CA LEU A 184 -2.78 4.01 24.60
C LEU A 184 -1.29 4.30 24.70
N ALA A 185 -0.75 5.21 23.87
CA ALA A 185 0.66 5.60 23.95
C ALA A 185 1.01 6.23 25.31
N ASP A 186 0.12 7.03 25.88
CA ASP A 186 0.29 7.62 27.21
C ASP A 186 0.21 6.57 28.33
N MET A 187 -0.63 5.54 28.20
CA MET A 187 -0.68 4.40 29.11
C MET A 187 0.60 3.57 29.03
N VAL A 188 1.07 3.23 27.83
CA VAL A 188 2.33 2.47 27.61
C VAL A 188 3.51 3.19 28.25
N LYS A 189 3.62 4.52 28.12
CA LYS A 189 4.67 5.32 28.79
C LYS A 189 4.64 5.26 30.32
N LYS A 190 3.47 4.98 30.93
CA LYS A 190 3.30 4.89 32.38
C LYS A 190 3.51 3.47 32.91
N THR A 191 3.39 2.47 32.04
CA THR A 191 3.71 1.08 32.38
C THR A 191 5.18 1.00 32.76
N ARG A 192 5.49 0.56 33.99
CA ARG A 192 6.86 0.32 34.43
C ARG A 192 7.37 -0.99 33.81
N ASP A 193 8.67 -1.04 33.51
CA ASP A 193 9.34 -2.20 32.89
C ASP A 193 9.22 -3.52 33.68
N VAL A 194 8.77 -3.48 34.94
CA VAL A 194 8.56 -4.65 35.82
C VAL A 194 7.40 -5.56 35.38
N ALA A 195 6.74 -5.26 34.26
CA ALA A 195 5.71 -6.11 33.66
C ALA A 195 6.25 -7.09 32.62
N ASP A 196 7.54 -7.02 32.28
CA ASP A 196 8.22 -8.10 31.58
C ASP A 196 8.34 -9.26 32.56
N VAL A 197 7.54 -10.30 32.31
CA VAL A 197 7.49 -11.64 32.91
C VAL A 197 8.61 -11.87 33.94
N GLU A 198 8.25 -12.16 35.20
CA GLU A 198 9.21 -12.70 36.18
C GLU A 198 10.08 -13.74 35.47
N ASP A 199 11.37 -13.45 35.33
CA ASP A 199 12.31 -14.40 34.75
C ASP A 199 12.45 -15.56 35.74
N LEU A 200 11.57 -16.56 35.58
CA LEU A 200 11.52 -17.74 36.44
C LEU A 200 12.75 -18.64 36.27
N SER A 201 13.70 -18.30 35.38
CA SER A 201 14.96 -19.04 35.25
C SER A 201 15.82 -18.97 36.51
N GLU A 202 15.63 -17.97 37.39
CA GLU A 202 16.33 -17.89 38.68
C GLU A 202 15.70 -18.76 39.80
N GLN A 203 14.58 -19.45 39.55
CA GLN A 203 13.93 -20.31 40.55
C GLN A 203 14.40 -21.78 40.54
N GLU A 204 15.14 -22.23 39.52
CA GLU A 204 15.62 -23.63 39.46
C GLU A 204 16.82 -23.90 40.39
N ASP A 205 17.57 -22.88 40.83
CA ASP A 205 18.77 -23.07 41.67
C ASP A 205 18.51 -23.10 43.20
N LYS A 206 17.24 -22.96 43.64
CA LYS A 206 16.91 -22.90 45.09
C LYS A 206 16.28 -24.16 45.67
N ASN A 207 16.08 -25.22 44.87
CA ASN A 207 15.47 -26.46 45.35
C ASN A 207 16.45 -27.60 45.65
N ASP A 208 17.77 -27.38 45.50
CA ASP A 208 18.82 -28.40 45.74
C ASP A 208 19.76 -28.06 46.92
N ALA A 209 19.27 -27.38 47.97
CA ALA A 209 20.03 -27.08 49.20
C ALA A 209 19.46 -27.77 50.45
#